data_AF-A0A2N0D2Y2-F1
#
_entry.id   AF-A0A2N0D2Y2-F1
#
_cell.length_a   1.000
_cell.length_b   1.000
_cell.length_c   1.000
_cell.angle_alpha   90.00
_cell.angle_beta   90.00
_cell.angle_gamma   90.00
#
_symmetry.space_group_name_H-M   'P 1'
#
loop_
_entity.id
_entity.type
_entity.pdbx_description
1 polymer ?
#
loop_
_entity_poly.entity_id
_entity_poly.type
_entity_poly.pdbx_seq_one_letter_code
_entity_poly.pdbx_strand_id
1 'polypeptide(L)'
;MEVKIEDTIRVDIFIAGDIAQAKQVCREWCMEVGACVTVEPIDYIYTGGEEAGVRVGFINYPRFPSTSVAIVDRASQLAEILMKRLCQHSYSIVGPNKTTWVSRRPA
;
A
#
# COMPACT_ATOMS: atom_id res chain seq x y z
N MET A 1 -12.79 -10.11 28.38
CA MET A 1 -12.57 -9.96 26.93
C MET A 1 -13.02 -8.57 26.56
N GLU A 2 -12.13 -7.74 26.03
CA GLU A 2 -12.47 -6.38 25.57
C GLU A 2 -12.69 -6.43 24.06
N VAL A 3 -13.79 -5.83 23.58
CA VAL A 3 -14.11 -5.73 22.14
C VAL A 3 -14.07 -4.26 21.76
N LYS A 4 -13.27 -3.92 20.74
CA LYS A 4 -13.19 -2.56 20.17
C LYS A 4 -13.74 -2.60 18.74
N ILE A 5 -14.55 -1.62 18.39
CA ILE A 5 -15.22 -1.50 17.10
C ILE A 5 -14.96 -0.10 16.57
N GLU A 6 -14.68 0.00 15.28
CA GLU A 6 -14.44 1.26 14.57
C GLU A 6 -14.97 1.19 13.15
N ASP A 7 -15.09 2.35 12.51
CA ASP A 7 -15.49 2.44 11.11
C ASP A 7 -14.54 1.66 10.21
N THR A 8 -15.10 0.89 9.28
CA THR A 8 -14.30 0.12 8.33
C THR A 8 -13.67 1.06 7.31
N ILE A 9 -12.35 1.08 7.28
CA ILE A 9 -11.56 1.70 6.22
C ILE A 9 -10.59 0.65 5.72
N ARG A 10 -10.51 0.51 4.39
CA ARG A 10 -9.52 -0.32 3.69
C ARG A 10 -8.89 0.47 2.57
N VAL A 11 -7.58 0.43 2.50
CA VAL A 11 -6.80 1.09 1.44
C VAL A 11 -5.70 0.14 1.01
N ASP A 12 -5.57 -0.09 -0.30
CA ASP A 12 -4.59 -1.00 -0.87
C ASP A 12 -3.67 -0.26 -1.85
N ILE A 13 -2.37 -0.46 -1.72
CA ILE A 13 -1.36 -0.06 -2.70
C ILE A 13 -1.10 -1.23 -3.64
N PHE A 14 -1.11 -0.96 -4.94
CA PHE A 14 -0.76 -1.89 -6.00
C PHE A 14 0.48 -1.36 -6.72
N ILE A 15 1.57 -2.13 -6.67
CA ILE A 15 2.84 -1.79 -7.30
C ILE A 15 3.55 -3.05 -7.80
N ALA A 16 4.28 -2.95 -8.90
CA ALA A 16 5.15 -4.02 -9.38
C ALA A 16 6.45 -4.11 -8.57
N GLY A 17 7.18 -5.22 -8.69
CA GLY A 17 8.50 -5.41 -8.09
C GLY A 17 8.60 -6.56 -7.09
N ASP A 18 9.82 -6.78 -6.61
CA ASP A 18 10.16 -7.91 -5.76
C ASP A 18 9.53 -7.84 -4.36
N ILE A 19 8.89 -8.94 -3.95
CA ILE A 19 8.20 -9.02 -2.65
C ILE A 19 9.16 -8.99 -1.47
N ALA A 20 10.37 -9.54 -1.58
CA ALA A 20 11.31 -9.54 -0.46
C ALA A 20 11.79 -8.10 -0.17
N GLN A 21 12.09 -7.35 -1.22
CA GLN A 21 12.42 -5.93 -1.12
C GLN A 21 11.24 -5.10 -0.61
N ALA A 22 10.02 -5.32 -1.11
CA ALA A 22 8.84 -4.61 -0.64
C ALA A 22 8.56 -4.85 0.86
N LYS A 23 8.70 -6.11 1.32
CA LYS A 23 8.61 -6.45 2.75
C LYS A 23 9.64 -5.69 3.58
N GLN A 24 10.88 -5.58 3.09
CA GLN A 24 11.93 -4.85 3.79
C GLN A 24 11.62 -3.34 3.90
N VAL A 25 11.15 -2.73 2.81
CA VAL A 25 10.69 -1.32 2.82
C VAL A 25 9.54 -1.12 3.81
N CYS A 26 8.56 -2.02 3.83
CA CYS A 26 7.43 -1.94 4.75
C CYS A 26 7.87 -2.05 6.21
N ARG A 27 8.84 -2.93 6.52
CA ARG A 27 9.39 -3.06 7.88
C ARG A 27 10.08 -1.79 8.35
N GLU A 28 10.95 -1.23 7.52
CA GLU A 28 11.68 0.01 7.79
C GLU A 28 10.70 1.15 8.08
N TRP A 29 9.73 1.35 7.20
CA TRP A 29 8.72 2.40 7.34
C TRP A 29 7.81 2.20 8.56
N CYS A 30 7.31 0.98 8.78
CA CYS A 30 6.44 0.69 9.94
C CYS A 30 7.16 0.90 11.28
N MET A 31 8.46 0.58 11.34
CA MET A 31 9.29 0.82 12.53
C MET A 31 9.46 2.32 12.81
N GLU A 32 9.61 3.12 11.76
CA GLU A 32 9.81 4.58 11.88
C GLU A 32 8.54 5.30 12.35
N VAL A 33 7.37 4.97 11.78
CA VAL A 33 6.14 5.75 12.00
C VAL A 33 5.15 5.11 12.98
N GLY A 34 5.42 3.89 13.44
CA GLY A 34 4.50 3.12 14.27
C GLY A 34 3.23 2.71 13.49
N ALA A 35 3.39 1.86 12.47
CA ALA A 35 2.29 1.38 11.64
C ALA A 35 2.27 -0.16 11.50
N CYS A 36 1.20 -0.67 10.88
CA CYS A 36 1.06 -2.06 10.50
C CYS A 36 0.38 -2.13 9.13
N VAL A 37 0.95 -2.92 8.22
CA VAL A 37 0.45 -3.13 6.86
C VAL A 37 0.43 -4.62 6.52
N THR A 38 -0.54 -5.01 5.71
CA THR A 38 -0.56 -6.32 5.04
C THR A 38 0.36 -6.26 3.82
N VAL A 39 1.09 -7.34 3.52
CA VAL A 39 1.95 -7.44 2.32
C VAL A 39 1.71 -8.80 1.65
N GLU A 40 1.19 -8.79 0.43
CA GLU A 40 0.84 -10.01 -0.32
C GLU A 40 1.47 -10.00 -1.72
N PRO A 41 1.94 -11.16 -2.21
CA PRO A 41 2.39 -11.30 -3.59
C PRO A 41 1.19 -11.20 -4.53
N ILE A 42 1.41 -10.57 -5.69
CA ILE A 42 0.46 -10.55 -6.80
C ILE A 42 1.23 -10.69 -8.11
N ASP A 43 0.59 -11.34 -9.09
CA ASP A 43 1.09 -11.37 -10.46
C ASP A 43 0.14 -10.54 -11.33
N TYR A 44 0.69 -9.56 -12.04
CA TYR A 44 -0.05 -8.79 -13.04
C TYR A 44 0.03 -9.52 -14.37
N ILE A 45 -1.11 -10.05 -14.83
CA ILE A 45 -1.23 -10.61 -16.18
C ILE A 45 -1.86 -9.55 -17.09
N TYR A 46 -1.18 -9.18 -18.16
CA TYR A 46 -1.67 -8.18 -19.11
C TYR A 46 -1.34 -8.57 -20.55
N THR A 47 -1.92 -7.86 -21.52
CA THR A 47 -1.73 -8.16 -22.94
C THR A 47 -0.24 -8.15 -23.29
N GLY A 48 0.31 -9.32 -23.62
CA GLY A 48 1.69 -9.47 -24.06
C GLY A 48 2.71 -9.71 -22.95
N GLY A 49 2.29 -9.95 -21.70
CA GLY A 49 3.25 -10.33 -20.65
C GLY A 49 2.66 -10.53 -19.26
N GLU A 50 3.56 -10.73 -18.33
CA GLU A 50 3.29 -10.79 -16.91
C GLU A 50 4.36 -10.02 -16.14
N GLU A 51 4.00 -9.50 -14.98
CA GLU A 51 4.93 -8.84 -14.07
C GLU A 51 4.59 -9.18 -12.62
N ALA A 52 5.60 -9.56 -11.83
CA ALA A 52 5.45 -9.77 -10.40
C ALA A 52 5.25 -8.43 -9.67
N GLY A 53 4.45 -8.44 -8.62
CA GLY A 53 4.18 -7.27 -7.81
C GLY A 53 3.72 -7.59 -6.40
N VAL A 54 3.28 -6.53 -5.72
CA VAL A 54 2.88 -6.58 -4.32
C VAL A 54 1.64 -5.75 -4.08
N ARG A 55 0.69 -6.32 -3.32
CA ARG A 55 -0.39 -5.58 -2.67
C ARG A 55 0.03 -5.22 -1.25
N VAL A 56 -0.04 -3.94 -0.90
CA VAL A 56 0.19 -3.47 0.48
C VAL A 56 -1.08 -2.86 1.05
N GLY A 57 -1.65 -3.50 2.07
CA GLY A 57 -2.97 -3.15 2.61
C GLY A 57 -2.91 -2.42 3.94
N PHE A 58 -3.80 -1.44 4.09
CA PHE A 58 -4.08 -0.71 5.33
C PHE A 58 -5.53 -0.94 5.75
N ILE A 59 -5.74 -1.11 7.06
CA ILE A 59 -7.07 -1.15 7.65
C ILE A 59 -7.17 -0.19 8.84
N ASN A 60 -8.38 0.24 9.19
CA ASN A 60 -8.63 0.94 10.44
C ASN A 60 -8.64 -0.07 11.60
N TYR A 61 -7.49 -0.26 12.24
CA TYR A 61 -7.38 -1.14 13.40
C TYR A 61 -8.10 -0.51 14.60
N PRO A 62 -9.13 -1.15 15.21
CA PRO A 62 -9.79 -0.59 16.40
C PRO A 62 -8.87 -0.42 17.62
N ARG A 63 -7.69 -1.06 17.59
CA ARG A 63 -6.63 -0.85 18.59
C ARG A 63 -5.99 0.54 18.49
N PHE A 64 -5.94 1.11 17.28
CA PHE A 64 -5.32 2.39 16.94
C PHE A 64 -6.18 3.11 15.88
N PRO A 65 -7.38 3.60 16.26
CA PRO A 65 -8.30 4.21 15.31
C PRO A 65 -7.68 5.37 14.55
N SER A 66 -8.05 5.50 13.28
CA SER A 66 -7.61 6.60 12.41
C SER A 66 -8.71 7.00 11.44
N THR A 67 -8.54 8.17 10.82
CA THR A 67 -9.49 8.69 9.82
C THR A 67 -9.16 8.14 8.44
N SER A 68 -10.14 8.14 7.53
CA SER A 68 -9.95 7.71 6.15
C SER A 68 -8.88 8.54 5.44
N VAL A 69 -8.86 9.85 5.68
CA VAL A 69 -7.84 10.77 5.16
C VAL A 69 -6.45 10.38 5.66
N ALA A 70 -6.28 10.17 6.96
CA ALA A 70 -4.98 9.83 7.53
C ALA A 70 -4.46 8.46 7.04
N ILE A 71 -5.34 7.48 6.83
CA ILE A 71 -4.96 6.18 6.26
C ILE A 71 -4.53 6.32 4.79
N VAL A 72 -5.25 7.10 3.99
CA VAL A 72 -4.89 7.37 2.59
C VAL A 72 -3.57 8.15 2.48
N ASP A 73 -3.33 9.11 3.38
CA ASP A 73 -2.08 9.88 3.41
C ASP A 73 -0.89 8.97 3.75
N ARG A 74 -1.05 8.07 4.73
CA ARG A 74 -0.05 7.05 5.06
C ARG A 74 0.21 6.09 3.90
N ALA A 75 -0.85 5.65 3.21
CA ALA A 75 -0.71 4.81 2.02
C ALA A 75 0.06 5.55 0.91
N SER A 76 -0.21 6.83 0.70
CA SER A 76 0.50 7.67 -0.27
C SER A 76 1.99 7.79 0.05
N GLN A 77 2.32 8.07 1.32
CA GLN A 77 3.72 8.15 1.77
C GLN A 77 4.47 6.82 1.53
N LEU A 78 3.89 5.70 1.94
CA LEU A 78 4.52 4.39 1.75
C LEU A 78 4.63 4.02 0.27
N ALA A 79 3.61 4.32 -0.55
CA ALA A 79 3.61 4.03 -1.98
C ALA A 79 4.73 4.79 -2.72
N GLU A 80 5.00 6.04 -2.36
CA GLU A 80 6.11 6.80 -2.92
C GLU A 80 7.48 6.19 -2.57
N ILE A 81 7.65 5.70 -1.35
CA ILE A 81 8.88 5.04 -0.91
C ILE A 81 9.04 3.71 -1.66
N LEU A 82 7.98 2.91 -1.74
CA LEU A 82 7.96 1.67 -2.51
C LEU A 82 8.33 1.92 -3.97
N MET A 83 7.73 2.91 -4.62
CA MET A 83 8.04 3.27 -6.00
C MET A 83 9.53 3.57 -6.20
N LYS A 84 10.14 4.34 -5.28
CA LYS A 84 11.58 4.64 -5.33
C LYS A 84 12.43 3.38 -5.12
N ARG A 85 12.09 2.58 -4.11
CA ARG A 85 12.92 1.45 -3.65
C ARG A 85 12.80 0.23 -4.55
N LEU A 86 11.64 0.01 -5.17
CA LEU A 86 11.37 -1.05 -6.13
C LEU A 86 11.69 -0.64 -7.57
N CYS A 87 12.27 0.56 -7.77
CA CYS A 87 12.62 1.11 -9.08
C CYS A 87 11.44 1.17 -10.07
N GLN A 88 10.23 1.42 -9.57
CA GLN A 88 9.01 1.49 -10.38
C GLN A 88 8.72 2.90 -10.85
N HIS A 89 7.94 2.99 -11.93
CA HIS A 89 7.52 4.27 -12.49
C HIS A 89 6.14 4.73 -12.01
N SER A 90 5.32 3.80 -11.55
CA SER A 90 3.95 4.06 -11.16
C SER A 90 3.46 3.11 -10.09
N TYR A 91 2.36 3.50 -9.44
CA TYR A 91 1.59 2.67 -8.51
C TYR A 91 0.15 3.15 -8.50
N SER A 92 -0.74 2.32 -7.97
CA SER A 92 -2.14 2.68 -7.70
C SER A 92 -2.45 2.56 -6.22
N ILE A 93 -3.27 3.46 -5.70
CA ILE A 93 -3.87 3.39 -4.37
C ILE A 93 -5.37 3.24 -4.55
N VAL A 94 -5.91 2.12 -4.11
CA VAL A 94 -7.35 1.83 -4.13
C VAL A 94 -7.88 2.07 -2.73
N GLY A 95 -8.67 3.13 -2.57
CA GLY A 95 -9.45 3.39 -1.37
C GLY A 95 -10.91 2.93 -1.52
N PRO A 96 -11.76 3.17 -0.51
CA PRO A 96 -13.14 2.68 -0.52
C PRO A 96 -14.01 3.29 -1.64
N ASN A 97 -13.72 4.53 -2.05
CA ASN A 97 -14.55 5.29 -2.99
C ASN A 97 -13.80 5.75 -4.25
N LYS A 98 -12.47 5.62 -4.29
CA LYS A 98 -11.64 6.16 -5.37
C LYS A 98 -10.37 5.34 -5.54
N THR A 99 -9.90 5.27 -6.78
CA THR A 99 -8.58 4.77 -7.13
C THR A 99 -7.74 5.94 -7.62
N THR A 100 -6.53 6.08 -7.08
CA THR A 100 -5.56 7.09 -7.49
C THR A 100 -4.37 6.39 -8.12
N TRP A 101 -4.09 6.70 -9.38
CA TRP A 101 -2.89 6.25 -10.08
C TRP A 101 -1.86 7.37 -10.11
N VAL A 102 -0.62 7.05 -9.75
CA VAL A 102 0.51 7.99 -9.76
C VAL A 102 1.57 7.44 -10.70
N SER A 103 2.09 8.27 -11.59
CA SER A 103 3.13 7.91 -12.55
C SER A 103 4.14 9.03 -12.72
N ARG A 104 5.40 8.66 -12.89
CA ARG A 104 6.50 9.57 -13.29
C ARG A 104 6.63 9.72 -14.79
N ARG A 105 5.95 8.87 -15.58
CA ARG A 105 5.96 8.97 -17.04
C ARG A 105 5.07 10.13 -17.46
N PRO A 106 5.47 10.93 -18.46
CA PRO A 106 4.58 11.94 -19.03
C PRO A 106 3.31 11.26 -19.55
N ALA A 107 2.19 11.99 -19.45
CA ALA A 107 0.90 11.57 -19.98
C ALA A 107 0.91 11.54 -21.51
#